data_AF-A0A8I1ZJ43-F1
#
_entry.id   AF-A0A8I1ZJ43-F1
#
_cell.length_a   1.000
_cell.length_b   1.000
_cell.length_c   1.000
_cell.angle_alpha   90.00
_cell.angle_beta   90.00
_cell.angle_gamma   90.00
#
_symmetry.space_group_name_H-M   'P 1'
#
loop_
_entity.id
_entity.type
_entity.pdbx_description
1 polymer ?
#
loop_
_entity_poly.entity_id
_entity_poly.type
_entity_poly.pdbx_seq_one_letter_code
_entity_poly.pdbx_strand_id
1 'polypeptide(L)'
;MYWSVRTALGSYLSIMAAIIPVVIISLFSKTGDLPHVIARYWARFSLLCAGCRVVLRGEENIPGGPAVYMPNHVSHFDVFAILGHLNVQFRWTVNGTRDILQKHGFRVKPGTITLVIGKPVYPEGHDAASLMEEVYKSIKLGYSY
;
A
#
# COMPACT_ATOMS: atom_id res chain seq x y z
N MET A 1 22.50 -13.05 6.41
CA MET A 1 22.84 -13.02 4.98
C MET A 1 21.89 -13.85 4.09
N TYR A 2 21.19 -14.87 4.62
CA TYR A 2 20.22 -15.67 3.83
C TYR A 2 18.99 -14.91 3.32
N TRP A 3 18.53 -13.90 4.05
CA TRP A 3 17.33 -13.13 3.69
C TRP A 3 17.54 -12.23 2.46
N SER A 4 18.73 -11.68 2.22
CA SER A 4 18.97 -10.78 1.09
C SER A 4 18.96 -11.50 -0.26
N VAL A 5 19.52 -12.71 -0.34
CA VAL A 5 19.51 -13.52 -1.57
C VAL A 5 18.11 -14.04 -1.87
N ARG A 6 17.40 -14.57 -0.86
CA ARG A 6 16.01 -15.03 -1.01
C ARG A 6 15.06 -13.89 -1.39
N THR A 7 15.24 -12.71 -0.77
CA THR A 7 14.46 -11.52 -1.10
C THR A 7 14.72 -11.10 -2.54
N ALA A 8 15.98 -11.03 -2.98
CA ALA A 8 16.36 -10.62 -4.33
C ALA A 8 15.87 -11.61 -5.40
N LEU A 9 16.17 -12.90 -5.28
CA LEU A 9 15.76 -13.91 -6.27
C LEU A 9 14.25 -14.14 -6.26
N GLY A 10 13.63 -14.22 -5.07
CA GLY A 10 12.20 -14.45 -4.93
C GLY A 10 11.38 -13.27 -5.48
N SER A 11 11.71 -12.04 -5.09
CA SER A 11 11.00 -10.86 -5.63
C SER A 11 11.19 -10.72 -7.14
N TYR A 12 12.40 -10.95 -7.67
CA TYR A 12 12.66 -10.88 -9.11
C TYR A 12 11.88 -11.93 -9.92
N LEU A 13 11.89 -13.20 -9.50
CA LEU A 13 11.13 -14.26 -10.17
C LEU A 13 9.61 -14.02 -10.09
N SER A 14 9.11 -13.50 -8.96
CA SER A 14 7.69 -13.16 -8.83
C SER A 14 7.25 -11.98 -9.68
N ILE A 15 8.12 -10.98 -9.87
CA ILE A 15 7.86 -9.86 -10.77
C ILE A 15 7.73 -10.37 -12.20
N MET A 16 8.65 -11.22 -12.66
CA MET A 16 8.58 -11.79 -14.02
C MET A 16 7.36 -12.70 -14.21
N ALA A 17 7.04 -13.54 -13.22
CA ALA A 17 5.90 -14.42 -13.27
C ALA A 17 4.55 -13.70 -13.17
N ALA A 18 4.49 -12.53 -12.51
CA ALA A 18 3.24 -11.76 -12.37
C ALA A 18 3.03 -10.75 -13.51
N ILE A 19 4.08 -10.13 -14.04
CA ILE A 19 3.95 -9.08 -15.06
C ILE A 19 3.31 -9.62 -16.34
N ILE A 20 3.79 -10.76 -16.87
CA ILE A 20 3.30 -11.27 -18.16
C ILE A 20 1.79 -11.62 -18.08
N PRO A 21 1.32 -12.39 -17.09
CA PRO A 21 -0.11 -12.62 -16.89
C PRO A 21 -0.91 -11.35 -16.63
N VAL A 22 -0.40 -10.40 -15.83
CA VAL A 22 -1.09 -9.13 -15.56
C VAL A 22 -1.29 -8.33 -16.84
N VAL A 23 -0.25 -8.20 -17.67
CA VAL A 23 -0.35 -7.48 -18.96
C VAL A 23 -1.37 -8.16 -19.86
N ILE A 24 -1.25 -9.47 -20.08
CA ILE A 24 -2.18 -10.22 -20.93
C ILE A 24 -3.62 -10.07 -20.41
N ILE A 25 -3.87 -10.31 -19.13
CA ILE A 25 -5.20 -10.21 -18.53
C ILE A 25 -5.72 -8.78 -18.57
N SER A 26 -4.87 -7.77 -18.38
CA SER A 26 -5.26 -6.36 -18.43
C SER A 26 -5.76 -5.93 -19.81
N LEU A 27 -5.25 -6.52 -20.90
CA LEU A 27 -5.72 -6.25 -22.26
C LEU A 27 -7.16 -6.72 -22.50
N PHE A 28 -7.63 -7.71 -21.72
CA PHE A 28 -8.98 -8.26 -21.82
C PHE A 28 -9.88 -7.89 -20.63
N SER A 29 -9.33 -7.25 -19.59
CA SER A 29 -10.08 -6.85 -18.40
C SER A 29 -10.79 -5.51 -18.62
N LYS A 30 -12.12 -5.50 -18.50
CA LYS A 30 -12.93 -4.28 -18.66
C LYS A 30 -13.06 -3.43 -17.38
N THR A 31 -12.91 -4.04 -16.19
CA THR A 31 -13.18 -3.38 -14.89
C THR A 31 -11.92 -3.13 -14.05
N GLY A 32 -10.79 -3.77 -14.38
CA GLY A 32 -9.54 -3.68 -13.63
C GLY A 32 -9.52 -4.51 -12.34
N ASP A 33 -10.58 -5.28 -12.03
CA ASP A 33 -10.66 -6.04 -10.79
C ASP A 33 -9.69 -7.23 -10.76
N LEU A 34 -9.61 -7.97 -11.87
CA LEU A 34 -8.68 -9.10 -12.01
C LEU A 34 -7.21 -8.67 -11.91
N PRO A 35 -6.75 -7.62 -12.62
CA PRO A 35 -5.43 -7.04 -12.40
C PRO A 35 -5.16 -6.68 -10.94
N HIS A 36 -6.13 -6.08 -10.24
CA HIS A 36 -5.97 -5.74 -8.83
C HIS A 36 -5.78 -6.99 -7.98
N VAL A 37 -6.60 -8.03 -8.15
CA VAL A 37 -6.45 -9.30 -7.41
C VAL A 37 -5.07 -9.92 -7.61
N ILE A 38 -4.57 -9.97 -8.84
CA ILE A 38 -3.21 -10.50 -9.11
C ILE A 38 -2.15 -9.63 -8.42
N ALA A 39 -2.33 -8.31 -8.46
CA ALA A 39 -1.44 -7.38 -7.78
C ALA A 39 -1.47 -7.57 -6.24
N ARG A 40 -2.61 -7.93 -5.64
CA ARG A 40 -2.69 -8.33 -4.21
C ARG A 40 -1.82 -9.55 -3.92
N TYR A 41 -1.88 -10.59 -4.76
CA TYR A 41 -1.06 -11.79 -4.59
C TYR A 41 0.44 -11.49 -4.72
N TRP A 42 0.81 -10.69 -5.72
CA TRP A 42 2.19 -10.22 -5.89
C TRP A 42 2.70 -9.44 -4.67
N ALA A 43 1.87 -8.54 -4.12
CA ALA A 43 2.22 -7.77 -2.93
C ALA A 43 2.44 -8.67 -1.70
N ARG A 44 1.54 -9.63 -1.46
CA ARG A 44 1.66 -10.60 -0.35
C ARG A 44 2.91 -11.47 -0.50
N PHE A 45 3.21 -11.92 -1.71
CA PHE A 45 4.41 -12.71 -1.98
C PHE A 45 5.70 -11.89 -1.77
N SER A 46 5.71 -10.62 -2.19
CA SER A 46 6.84 -9.71 -1.99
C SER A 46 7.13 -9.49 -0.50
N LEU A 47 6.08 -9.30 0.31
CA LEU A 47 6.19 -9.22 1.78
C LEU A 47 6.73 -10.51 2.39
N LEU A 48 6.26 -11.67 1.92
CA LEU A 48 6.75 -12.98 2.37
C LEU A 48 8.24 -13.18 2.06
N CYS A 49 8.68 -12.85 0.83
CA CYS A 49 10.08 -12.93 0.43
C CYS A 49 10.97 -12.07 1.33
N ALA A 50 10.53 -10.85 1.62
CA ALA A 50 11.22 -9.89 2.50
C ALA A 50 11.18 -10.26 3.99
N GLY A 51 10.40 -11.29 4.37
CA GLY A 51 10.24 -11.68 5.78
C GLY A 51 9.45 -10.68 6.60
N CYS A 52 8.59 -9.89 5.94
CA CYS A 52 7.77 -8.90 6.60
C CYS A 52 6.49 -9.54 7.13
N ARG A 53 6.17 -9.28 8.40
CA ARG A 53 4.86 -9.55 8.97
C ARG A 53 4.02 -8.28 8.89
N VAL A 54 2.82 -8.39 8.33
CA VAL A 54 1.85 -7.28 8.32
C VAL A 54 0.86 -7.46 9.46
N VAL A 55 0.62 -6.39 10.21
CA VAL A 55 -0.40 -6.30 11.25
C VAL A 55 -1.40 -5.22 10.85
N LEU A 56 -2.66 -5.61 10.66
CA LEU A 56 -3.76 -4.70 10.39
C LEU A 56 -4.47 -4.35 11.71
N ARG A 57 -4.73 -3.05 11.94
CA ARG A 57 -5.51 -2.56 13.08
C ARG A 57 -6.56 -1.56 12.59
N GLY A 58 -7.76 -1.61 13.18
CA GLY A 58 -8.85 -0.70 12.84
C GLY A 58 -9.59 -1.08 11.56
N GLU A 59 -9.63 -2.36 11.18
CA GLU A 59 -10.34 -2.81 9.97
C GLU A 59 -11.83 -2.42 9.99
N GLU A 60 -12.41 -2.33 11.18
CA GLU A 60 -13.77 -1.85 11.42
C GLU A 60 -14.01 -0.39 11.00
N ASN A 61 -12.95 0.41 10.83
CA ASN A 61 -13.05 1.80 10.40
C ASN A 61 -13.13 1.94 8.86
N ILE A 62 -13.08 0.84 8.10
CA ILE A 62 -13.23 0.88 6.65
C ILE A 62 -14.68 1.26 6.31
N PRO A 63 -14.91 2.40 5.63
CA PRO A 63 -16.25 2.83 5.27
C PRO A 63 -16.85 1.92 4.19
N GLY A 64 -18.16 1.71 4.24
CA GLY A 64 -18.87 0.90 3.23
C GLY A 64 -19.06 1.58 1.87
N GLY A 65 -18.72 2.88 1.76
CA GLY A 65 -18.86 3.68 0.54
C GLY A 65 -17.52 4.14 -0.03
N PRO A 66 -17.55 4.98 -1.08
CA PRO A 66 -16.34 5.59 -1.64
C PRO A 66 -15.54 6.34 -0.57
N ALA A 67 -14.23 6.12 -0.54
CA ALA A 67 -13.34 6.77 0.42
C ALA A 67 -11.95 7.00 -0.17
N VAL A 68 -11.29 8.05 0.33
CA VAL A 68 -9.89 8.35 0.04
C VAL A 68 -9.04 7.79 1.18
N TYR A 69 -8.17 6.85 0.86
CA TYR A 69 -7.22 6.28 1.82
C TYR A 69 -5.92 7.08 1.76
N MET A 70 -5.47 7.56 2.92
CA MET A 70 -4.30 8.41 3.04
C MET A 70 -3.20 7.72 3.86
N PRO A 71 -2.42 6.83 3.25
CA PRO A 71 -1.28 6.24 3.92
C PRO A 71 -0.21 7.31 4.19
N ASN A 72 0.51 7.12 5.28
CA ASN A 72 1.46 8.07 5.83
C ASN A 72 2.80 8.15 5.03
N HIS A 73 2.94 7.30 4.00
CA HIS A 73 3.98 7.24 2.97
C HIS A 73 5.43 7.40 3.44
N VAL A 74 5.88 6.50 4.31
CA VAL A 74 7.23 6.50 4.90
C VAL A 74 8.14 5.40 4.35
N SER A 75 7.61 4.47 3.55
CA SER A 75 8.37 3.35 3.01
C SER A 75 7.89 2.91 1.63
N HIS A 76 8.80 2.40 0.80
CA HIS A 76 8.41 1.68 -0.42
C HIS A 76 7.54 0.45 -0.12
N PHE A 77 7.63 -0.10 1.09
CA PHE A 77 6.82 -1.22 1.53
C PHE A 77 5.35 -0.86 1.79
N ASP A 78 5.01 0.43 1.85
CA ASP A 78 3.63 0.87 2.06
C ASP A 78 2.74 0.37 0.92
N VAL A 79 3.23 0.42 -0.33
CA VAL A 79 2.51 -0.11 -1.49
C VAL A 79 2.19 -1.59 -1.31
N PHE A 80 3.14 -2.40 -0.85
CA PHE A 80 2.91 -3.84 -0.66
C PHE A 80 1.96 -4.12 0.51
N ALA A 81 2.10 -3.38 1.61
CA ALA A 81 1.25 -3.54 2.78
C ALA A 81 -0.21 -3.20 2.43
N ILE A 82 -0.45 -2.06 1.79
CA ILE A 82 -1.78 -1.58 1.41
C ILE A 82 -2.38 -2.51 0.35
N LEU A 83 -1.67 -2.74 -0.75
CA LEU A 83 -2.18 -3.58 -1.84
C LEU A 83 -2.46 -5.02 -1.40
N GLY A 84 -1.62 -5.59 -0.54
CA GLY A 84 -1.79 -6.96 -0.06
C GLY A 84 -2.88 -7.13 1.00
N HIS A 85 -3.05 -6.14 1.89
CA HIS A 85 -3.80 -6.32 3.14
C HIS A 85 -4.91 -5.30 3.39
N LEU A 86 -4.99 -4.18 2.66
CA LEU A 86 -6.20 -3.34 2.70
C LEU A 86 -7.30 -4.07 1.92
N ASN A 87 -8.33 -4.56 2.61
CA ASN A 87 -9.34 -5.45 2.02
C ASN A 87 -10.42 -4.69 1.23
N VAL A 88 -10.01 -3.74 0.39
CA VAL A 88 -10.88 -2.96 -0.48
C VAL A 88 -10.38 -2.97 -1.91
N GLN A 89 -11.27 -2.71 -2.86
CA GLN A 89 -10.94 -2.45 -4.24
C GLN A 89 -10.66 -0.96 -4.39
N PHE A 90 -9.42 -0.58 -4.73
CA PHE A 90 -9.05 0.83 -4.80
C PHE A 90 -8.25 1.17 -6.06
N ARG A 91 -8.14 2.46 -6.35
CA ARG A 91 -7.37 3.01 -7.47
C ARG A 91 -6.41 4.05 -6.93
N TRP A 92 -5.22 4.11 -7.52
CA TRP A 92 -4.23 5.12 -7.17
C TRP A 92 -4.41 6.34 -8.07
N THR A 93 -4.30 7.53 -7.49
CA THR A 93 -4.15 8.77 -8.25
C THR A 93 -3.01 9.54 -7.62
N VAL A 94 -2.08 9.99 -8.46
CA VAL A 94 -0.82 10.57 -8.02
C VAL A 94 -0.55 11.78 -8.91
N ASN A 95 -0.29 12.94 -8.32
CA ASN A 95 0.04 14.17 -9.02
C ASN A 95 1.33 14.78 -8.42
N GLY A 96 2.24 15.29 -9.27
CA GLY A 96 3.44 16.01 -8.84
C GLY A 96 4.58 15.18 -8.23
N THR A 97 4.51 13.84 -8.21
CA THR A 97 5.52 12.99 -7.54
C THR A 97 6.88 12.95 -8.23
N ARG A 98 6.97 13.45 -9.45
CA ARG A 98 8.22 13.48 -10.22
C ARG A 98 9.24 14.49 -9.69
N ASP A 99 8.78 15.49 -8.93
CA ASP A 99 9.61 16.63 -8.53
C ASP A 99 10.23 16.46 -7.13
N ILE A 100 9.98 15.33 -6.43
CA ILE A 100 10.13 15.27 -4.96
C ILE A 100 11.05 14.14 -4.40
N LEU A 101 11.07 12.90 -4.89
CA LEU A 101 11.82 11.82 -4.21
C LEU A 101 12.58 10.85 -5.14
N GLN A 102 13.87 10.63 -4.86
CA GLN A 102 14.76 9.71 -5.59
C GLN A 102 14.85 8.29 -4.98
N LYS A 103 15.09 7.32 -5.88
CA LYS A 103 14.83 5.87 -5.81
C LYS A 103 15.78 5.02 -4.95
N HIS A 104 16.79 5.57 -4.27
CA HIS A 104 18.06 4.84 -4.08
C HIS A 104 18.40 4.43 -2.64
N GLY A 105 17.83 3.31 -2.20
CA GLY A 105 18.34 2.48 -1.09
C GLY A 105 18.12 0.99 -1.38
N PHE A 106 19.19 0.19 -1.46
CA PHE A 106 19.11 -1.20 -1.94
C PHE A 106 19.10 -2.27 -0.82
N ARG A 107 19.24 -1.87 0.46
CA ARG A 107 19.36 -2.83 1.57
C ARG A 107 18.05 -2.95 2.34
N VAL A 108 17.31 -4.02 2.05
CA VAL A 108 16.10 -4.41 2.79
C VAL A 108 16.48 -5.03 4.13
N LYS A 109 15.88 -4.55 5.24
CA LYS A 109 15.94 -5.19 6.56
C LYS A 109 14.56 -5.76 6.91
N PRO A 110 14.45 -7.06 7.25
CA PRO A 110 13.19 -7.64 7.71
C PRO A 110 12.64 -6.93 8.96
N GLY A 111 11.32 -6.88 9.10
CA GLY A 111 10.64 -6.19 10.20
C GLY A 111 9.11 -6.34 10.16
N THR A 112 8.44 -5.76 11.15
CA THR A 112 6.98 -5.70 11.21
C THR A 112 6.49 -4.42 10.57
N ILE A 113 5.49 -4.53 9.69
CA ILE A 113 4.78 -3.41 9.10
C ILE A 113 3.40 -3.34 9.75
N THR A 114 3.07 -2.19 10.33
CA THR A 114 1.77 -1.96 10.97
C THR A 114 0.96 -1.03 10.09
N LEU A 115 -0.18 -1.51 9.61
CA LEU A 115 -1.16 -0.68 8.92
C LEU A 115 -2.25 -0.30 9.93
N VAL A 116 -2.37 0.99 10.21
CA VAL A 116 -3.36 1.55 11.14
C VAL A 116 -4.42 2.29 10.34
N ILE A 117 -5.66 1.82 10.42
CA ILE A 117 -6.82 2.51 9.84
C ILE A 117 -7.47 3.31 10.97
N GLY A 118 -7.29 4.63 10.93
CA GLY A 118 -7.91 5.55 11.87
C GLY A 118 -9.40 5.73 11.60
N LYS A 119 -10.09 6.45 12.49
CA LYS A 119 -11.49 6.85 12.26
C LYS A 119 -11.60 7.63 10.94
N PRO A 120 -12.65 7.41 10.14
CA PRO A 120 -12.86 8.19 8.93
C PRO A 120 -13.04 9.67 9.27
N VAL A 121 -12.40 10.54 8.50
CA VAL A 121 -12.60 11.99 8.56
C VAL A 121 -13.58 12.34 7.45
N TYR A 122 -14.72 12.91 7.85
CA TYR A 122 -15.82 13.26 6.95
C TYR A 122 -15.66 14.73 6.51
N PRO A 123 -15.84 15.06 5.22
CA PRO A 123 -15.72 16.43 4.74
C PRO A 123 -16.86 17.34 5.22
N GLU A 124 -18.00 16.76 5.62
CA GLU A 124 -19.17 17.50 6.07
C GLU A 124 -18.86 18.35 7.32
N GLY A 125 -19.12 19.65 7.24
CA GLY A 125 -18.89 20.57 8.35
C GLY A 125 -17.45 21.11 8.45
N HIS A 126 -16.57 20.75 7.51
CA HIS A 126 -15.20 21.27 7.43
C HIS A 126 -14.98 22.17 6.21
N ASP A 127 -14.22 23.23 6.39
CA ASP A 127 -13.55 23.89 5.27
C ASP A 127 -12.25 23.15 4.90
N ALA A 128 -11.64 23.49 3.76
CA ALA A 128 -10.44 22.78 3.29
C ALA A 128 -9.26 22.84 4.28
N ALA A 129 -9.09 23.95 5.00
CA ALA A 129 -7.97 24.13 5.92
C ALA A 129 -8.17 23.31 7.20
N SER A 130 -9.36 23.39 7.80
CA SER A 130 -9.74 22.62 8.98
C SER A 130 -9.76 21.12 8.71
N LEU A 131 -10.23 20.69 7.53
CA LEU A 131 -10.18 19.29 7.11
C LEU A 131 -8.74 18.79 7.03
N MET A 132 -7.86 19.58 6.40
CA MET A 132 -6.44 19.23 6.27
C MET A 132 -5.73 19.21 7.63
N GLU A 133 -6.08 20.12 8.54
CA GLU A 133 -5.53 20.13 9.90
C GLU A 133 -5.98 18.90 10.69
N GLU A 134 -7.25 18.50 10.58
CA GLU A 134 -7.77 17.29 11.21
C GLU A 134 -7.11 16.03 10.68
N VAL A 135 -6.98 15.91 9.35
CA VAL A 135 -6.25 14.84 8.69
C VAL A 135 -4.78 14.80 9.16
N TYR A 136 -4.12 15.95 9.27
CA TYR A 136 -2.75 16.02 9.78
C TYR A 136 -2.65 15.55 11.24
N LYS A 137 -3.58 15.98 12.10
CA LYS A 137 -3.64 15.56 13.51
C LYS A 137 -3.88 14.06 13.62
N SER A 138 -4.78 13.50 12.83
CA SER A 138 -5.09 12.06 12.83
C SER A 138 -3.88 11.22 12.41
N ILE A 139 -3.15 11.67 11.37
CA ILE A 139 -1.89 11.06 10.94
C ILE A 139 -0.85 11.10 12.07
N LYS A 140 -0.64 12.26 12.70
CA LYS A 140 0.32 12.41 13.82
C LYS A 140 0.01 11.53 15.02
N LEU A 141 -1.26 11.39 15.39
CA LEU A 141 -1.70 10.51 16.48
C LEU A 141 -1.38 9.04 16.16
N GLY A 142 -1.50 8.62 14.90
CA GLY A 142 -1.15 7.27 14.43
C GLY A 142 0.34 6.91 14.54
N TYR A 143 1.22 7.88 14.76
CA TYR A 143 2.66 7.68 14.93
C TYR A 143 3.12 7.59 16.40
N SER A 144 2.23 7.83 17.37
CA SER A 144 2.59 8.04 18.77
C SER A 144 2.41 6.76 19.62
N TYR A 145 3.02 5.66 19.19
CA TYR A 145 3.07 4.39 19.94
C TYR A 145 4.50 4.00 20.29
#